data_AF-Q95S28-F1
#
_entry.id   AF-Q95S28-F1
#
_cell.length_a   1.000
_cell.length_b   1.000
_cell.length_c   1.000
_cell.angle_alpha   90.00
_cell.angle_beta   90.00
_cell.angle_gamma   90.00
#
_symmetry.space_group_name_H-M   'P 1'
#
loop_
_entity.id
_entity.type
_entity.pdbx_description
1 polymer ?
#
loop_
_entity_poly.entity_id
_entity_poly.type
_entity_poly.pdbx_seq_one_letter_code
_entity_poly.pdbx_strand_id
1 'polypeptide(L)'
;MARITWRGHSTQELLSILRLRWSYMKHCWHSLTFNAHMNSSYASDVCLTPIFWFVDNYTHCLGPFFVVGVAALTTSVVSIAYWIGLPFWWAKSQLVTYFLLIVGNWLLLNVVFHYVMAVITPAGHPPEGVSLVEAVSMCGKCIAPKPPRTHHCSICNRCILKMDHHCPWLNNCVGYGNHRYFFLYMTYTTLGCLFLILFGLEIGHKYLWLDHGENWTEIEPWRGSQSSLTSVDTSFQ
;
A
#
# COMPACT_ATOMS: atom_id res chain seq x y z
N MET A 1 41.23 -5.49 72.67
CA MET A 1 41.36 -4.96 71.30
C MET A 1 41.13 -6.11 70.32
N ALA A 2 39.98 -6.13 69.63
CA ALA A 2 39.70 -7.14 68.61
C ALA A 2 40.39 -6.73 67.29
N ARG A 3 41.28 -7.59 66.78
CA ARG A 3 41.99 -7.35 65.52
C ARG A 3 41.08 -7.78 64.37
N ILE A 4 40.51 -6.81 63.65
CA ILE A 4 39.70 -7.07 62.45
C ILE A 4 40.65 -7.59 61.36
N THR A 5 40.53 -8.86 60.99
CA THR A 5 41.28 -9.46 59.88
C THR A 5 40.45 -9.35 58.60
N TRP A 6 40.87 -8.47 57.69
CA TRP A 6 40.27 -8.38 56.36
C TRP A 6 40.76 -9.56 55.52
N ARG A 7 39.87 -10.52 55.24
CA ARG A 7 40.14 -11.62 54.32
C ARG A 7 39.97 -11.11 52.89
N GLY A 8 41.07 -10.65 52.29
CA GLY A 8 41.09 -10.30 50.87
C GLY A 8 40.77 -11.53 50.03
N HIS A 9 39.74 -11.46 49.20
CA HIS A 9 39.43 -12.54 48.25
C HIS A 9 40.62 -12.77 47.32
N SER A 10 41.00 -14.04 47.12
CA SER A 10 42.06 -14.34 46.16
C SER A 10 41.60 -13.96 44.76
N THR A 11 42.54 -13.57 43.89
CA THR A 11 42.23 -13.24 42.49
C THR A 11 41.49 -14.38 41.78
N GLN A 12 41.74 -15.63 42.17
CA GLN A 12 41.04 -16.80 41.63
C GLN A 12 39.57 -16.89 42.09
N GLU A 13 39.25 -16.48 43.33
CA GLU A 13 37.87 -16.41 43.82
C GLU A 13 37.09 -15.29 43.14
N LEU A 14 37.72 -14.12 42.91
CA LEU A 14 37.07 -13.05 42.16
C LEU A 14 36.78 -13.47 40.71
N LEU A 15 37.71 -14.14 40.05
CA LEU A 15 37.52 -14.65 38.70
C LEU A 15 36.41 -15.72 38.61
N SER A 16 36.28 -16.58 39.62
CA SER A 16 35.21 -17.59 39.64
C SER A 16 33.82 -16.96 39.84
N ILE A 17 33.71 -15.97 40.73
CA ILE A 17 32.47 -15.20 40.93
C ILE A 17 32.07 -14.45 39.66
N LEU A 18 33.03 -13.81 38.97
CA LEU A 18 32.77 -13.10 37.72
C LEU A 18 32.32 -14.05 36.60
N ARG A 19 32.96 -15.22 36.47
CA ARG A 19 32.55 -16.25 35.51
C ARG A 19 31.15 -16.79 35.79
N LEU A 20 30.82 -17.04 37.06
CA LEU A 20 29.49 -17.48 37.46
C LEU A 20 28.44 -16.43 37.13
N ARG A 21 28.70 -15.16 37.46
CA ARG A 21 27.80 -14.04 37.15
C ARG A 21 27.61 -13.87 35.65
N TRP A 22 28.68 -13.96 34.86
CA TRP A 22 28.59 -13.90 33.40
C TRP A 22 27.75 -15.05 32.83
N SER A 23 28.00 -16.27 33.28
CA SER A 23 27.25 -17.44 32.84
C SER A 23 25.78 -17.32 33.23
N TYR A 24 25.48 -16.92 34.47
CA TYR A 24 24.12 -16.67 34.93
C TYR A 24 23.42 -15.59 34.08
N MET A 25 24.12 -14.49 33.81
CA MET A 25 23.58 -13.41 32.98
C MET A 25 23.29 -13.85 31.55
N LYS A 26 24.18 -14.67 30.97
CA LYS A 26 23.97 -15.27 29.65
C LYS A 26 22.73 -16.17 29.64
N HIS A 27 22.53 -17.03 30.65
CA HIS A 27 21.35 -17.89 30.73
C HIS A 27 20.06 -17.10 30.99
N CYS A 28 20.09 -16.06 31.82
CA CYS A 28 18.96 -15.14 31.99
C CYS A 28 18.62 -14.43 30.67
N TRP A 29 19.62 -13.96 29.92
CA TRP A 29 19.41 -13.35 28.61
C TRP A 29 18.76 -14.33 27.63
N HIS A 30 19.28 -15.55 27.52
CA HIS A 30 18.65 -16.59 26.68
C HIS A 30 17.24 -16.94 27.16
N SER A 31 16.99 -17.00 28.47
CA SER A 31 15.66 -17.29 29.01
C SER A 31 14.66 -16.17 28.77
N LEU A 32 15.10 -14.90 28.74
CA LEU A 32 14.26 -13.76 28.39
C LEU A 32 14.00 -13.67 26.88
N THR A 33 15.03 -13.86 26.06
CA THR A 33 14.97 -13.58 24.61
C THR A 33 14.62 -14.79 23.74
N PHE A 34 14.76 -16.01 24.25
CA PHE A 34 14.40 -17.26 23.57
C PHE A 34 13.38 -18.04 24.41
N ASN A 35 12.21 -17.44 24.67
CA ASN A 35 11.05 -18.17 25.19
C ASN A 35 10.00 -18.34 24.08
N ALA A 36 9.12 -19.34 24.23
CA ALA A 36 8.07 -19.61 23.24
C ALA A 36 7.09 -18.44 23.00
N HIS A 37 7.03 -17.47 23.91
CA HIS A 37 6.19 -16.27 23.86
C HIS A 37 6.89 -15.04 23.27
N MET A 38 8.22 -15.05 23.09
CA MET A 38 9.04 -13.97 22.56
C MET A 38 9.65 -14.42 21.23
N ASN A 39 8.80 -14.60 20.23
CA ASN A 39 9.24 -14.85 18.85
C ASN A 39 9.55 -13.51 18.14
N SER A 40 10.19 -13.59 16.97
CA SER A 40 10.52 -12.39 16.17
C SER A 40 9.30 -11.54 15.84
N SER A 41 8.13 -12.17 15.64
CA SER A 41 6.87 -11.47 15.33
C SER A 41 6.37 -10.65 16.52
N TYR A 42 6.42 -11.21 17.72
CA TYR A 42 6.04 -10.51 18.95
C TYR A 42 6.98 -9.33 19.23
N ALA A 43 8.29 -9.52 19.03
CA ALA A 43 9.25 -8.44 19.16
C ALA A 43 8.98 -7.31 18.13
N SER A 44 8.67 -7.65 16.88
CA SER A 44 8.28 -6.63 15.89
C SER A 44 6.98 -5.92 16.25
N ASP A 45 5.97 -6.62 16.75
CA ASP A 45 4.69 -6.02 17.16
C ASP A 45 4.89 -5.02 18.31
N VAL A 46 5.72 -5.37 19.29
CA VAL A 46 6.09 -4.47 20.40
C VAL A 46 6.83 -3.23 19.87
N CYS A 47 7.79 -3.42 18.95
CA CYS A 47 8.52 -2.30 18.34
C CYS A 47 7.62 -1.39 17.49
N LEU A 48 6.58 -1.92 16.86
CA LEU A 48 5.62 -1.17 16.05
C LEU A 48 4.51 -0.50 16.89
N THR A 49 4.37 -0.85 18.17
CA THR A 49 3.31 -0.32 19.04
C THR A 49 3.26 1.22 19.09
N PRO A 50 4.37 1.98 19.16
CA PRO A 50 4.32 3.44 19.10
C PRO A 50 3.76 3.98 17.78
N ILE A 51 4.06 3.29 16.67
CA ILE A 51 3.53 3.63 15.35
C ILE A 51 2.04 3.31 15.30
N PHE A 52 1.59 2.16 15.81
CA PHE A 52 0.17 1.83 15.87
C PHE A 52 -0.61 2.83 16.71
N TRP A 53 -0.08 3.27 17.86
CA TRP A 53 -0.73 4.30 18.65
C TRP A 53 -0.87 5.62 17.87
N PHE A 54 0.20 6.07 17.19
CA PHE A 54 0.15 7.26 16.37
C PHE A 54 -0.88 7.10 15.24
N VAL A 55 -0.79 6.00 14.49
CA VAL A 55 -1.72 5.70 13.41
C VAL A 55 -3.14 5.68 13.96
N ASP A 56 -3.47 4.92 15.00
CA ASP A 56 -4.82 4.84 15.54
C ASP A 56 -5.37 6.19 16.02
N ASN A 57 -4.53 7.07 16.57
CA ASN A 57 -4.96 8.39 17.05
C ASN A 57 -5.15 9.40 15.91
N TYR A 58 -4.39 9.29 14.82
CA TYR A 58 -4.42 10.24 13.70
C TYR A 58 -5.07 9.68 12.42
N THR A 59 -5.40 8.39 12.35
CA THR A 59 -5.97 7.74 11.15
C THR A 59 -7.24 8.44 10.68
N HIS A 60 -8.03 8.96 11.62
CA HIS A 60 -9.19 9.80 11.33
C HIS A 60 -8.87 11.04 10.50
N CYS A 61 -7.80 11.73 10.85
CA CYS A 61 -7.34 12.90 10.12
C CYS A 61 -6.66 12.50 8.81
N LEU A 62 -5.98 11.34 8.78
CA LEU A 62 -5.24 10.83 7.63
C LEU A 62 -6.14 10.24 6.53
N GLY A 63 -7.33 9.71 6.88
CA GLY A 63 -8.26 9.07 5.94
C GLY A 63 -8.59 9.93 4.70
N PRO A 64 -9.05 11.19 4.85
CA PRO A 64 -9.29 12.08 3.72
C PRO A 64 -8.05 12.31 2.83
N PHE A 65 -6.86 12.41 3.42
CA PHE A 65 -5.62 12.55 2.64
C PHE A 65 -5.33 11.31 1.79
N PHE A 66 -5.56 10.11 2.33
CA PHE A 66 -5.39 8.87 1.56
C PHE A 66 -6.39 8.76 0.41
N VAL A 67 -7.64 9.18 0.60
CA VAL A 67 -8.65 9.20 -0.48
C VAL A 67 -8.24 10.15 -1.60
N VAL A 68 -7.79 11.36 -1.24
CA VAL A 68 -7.24 12.32 -2.22
C VAL A 68 -5.99 11.75 -2.89
N GLY A 69 -5.13 11.06 -2.14
CA GLY A 69 -3.93 10.41 -2.66
C GLY A 69 -4.24 9.34 -3.70
N VAL A 70 -5.25 8.49 -3.47
CA VAL A 70 -5.70 7.49 -4.46
C VAL A 70 -6.22 8.18 -5.72
N ALA A 71 -7.09 9.20 -5.57
CA ALA A 71 -7.60 9.94 -6.72
C ALA A 71 -6.48 10.62 -7.53
N ALA A 72 -5.52 11.23 -6.85
CA ALA A 72 -4.36 11.86 -7.49
C ALA A 72 -3.47 10.83 -8.20
N LEU A 73 -3.22 9.67 -7.58
CA LEU A 73 -2.45 8.59 -8.18
C LEU A 73 -3.14 8.00 -9.42
N THR A 74 -4.44 7.73 -9.34
CA THR A 74 -5.20 7.26 -10.51
C THR A 74 -5.17 8.29 -11.63
N THR A 75 -5.33 9.58 -11.29
CA THR A 75 -5.30 10.66 -12.28
C THR A 75 -3.92 10.77 -12.93
N SER A 76 -2.83 10.67 -12.17
CA SER A 76 -1.47 10.76 -12.71
C SER A 76 -1.15 9.59 -13.62
N VAL A 77 -1.49 8.35 -13.23
CA VAL A 77 -1.31 7.16 -14.06
C VAL A 77 -2.07 7.26 -15.37
N VAL A 78 -3.34 7.70 -15.32
CA VAL A 78 -4.15 7.92 -16.53
C VAL A 78 -3.53 9.01 -17.39
N SER A 79 -3.13 10.13 -16.81
CA SER A 79 -2.49 11.25 -17.54
C SER A 79 -1.24 10.80 -18.28
N ILE A 80 -0.38 10.01 -17.62
CA ILE A 80 0.84 9.45 -18.23
C ILE A 80 0.48 8.49 -19.37
N ALA A 81 -0.50 7.60 -19.17
CA ALA A 81 -0.94 6.65 -20.19
C ALA A 81 -1.48 7.36 -21.45
N TYR A 82 -2.21 8.46 -21.28
CA TYR A 82 -2.68 9.29 -22.40
C TYR A 82 -1.57 10.14 -23.02
N TRP A 83 -0.65 10.68 -22.22
CA TRP A 83 0.41 11.56 -22.72
C TRP A 83 1.48 10.79 -23.52
N ILE A 84 1.87 9.62 -23.04
CA ILE A 84 2.95 8.81 -23.64
C ILE A 84 2.37 7.67 -24.50
N GLY A 85 1.40 6.94 -23.96
CA GLY A 85 0.88 5.73 -24.61
C GLY A 85 0.06 6.03 -25.86
N LEU A 86 -0.83 7.04 -25.81
CA LEU A 86 -1.68 7.37 -26.96
C LEU A 86 -0.89 7.74 -28.23
N PRO A 87 0.05 8.70 -28.23
CA PRO A 87 0.79 9.01 -29.45
C PRO A 87 1.64 7.84 -29.95
N PHE A 88 2.23 7.05 -29.04
CA PHE A 88 3.01 5.87 -29.40
C PHE A 88 2.18 4.84 -30.17
N TRP A 89 1.04 4.43 -29.61
CA TRP A 89 0.17 3.44 -30.24
C TRP A 89 -0.49 4.00 -31.49
N TRP A 90 -0.83 5.29 -31.52
CA TRP A 90 -1.42 5.95 -32.68
C TRP A 90 -0.51 5.89 -33.90
N ALA A 91 0.79 6.15 -33.69
CA ALA A 91 1.80 6.04 -34.75
C ALA A 91 2.02 4.59 -35.21
N LYS A 92 1.89 3.61 -34.31
CA LYS A 92 2.11 2.19 -34.63
C LYS A 92 0.94 1.55 -35.37
N SER A 93 -0.27 1.71 -34.84
CA SER A 93 -1.49 1.18 -35.46
C SER A 93 -2.72 1.83 -34.85
N GLN A 94 -3.50 2.53 -35.69
CA GLN A 94 -4.75 3.17 -35.28
C GLN A 94 -5.77 2.15 -34.78
N LEU A 95 -5.86 0.97 -35.42
CA LEU A 95 -6.79 -0.09 -35.01
C LEU A 95 -6.51 -0.58 -33.59
N VAL A 96 -5.24 -0.86 -33.28
CA VAL A 96 -4.82 -1.25 -31.93
C VAL A 96 -5.11 -0.13 -30.95
N THR A 97 -4.84 1.12 -31.32
CA THR A 97 -5.10 2.28 -30.46
C THR A 97 -6.58 2.41 -30.09
N TYR A 98 -7.49 2.28 -31.07
CA TYR A 98 -8.92 2.30 -30.79
C TYR A 98 -9.33 1.17 -29.83
N PHE A 99 -8.83 -0.04 -30.04
CA PHE A 99 -9.07 -1.16 -29.14
C PHE A 99 -8.58 -0.86 -27.70
N LEU A 100 -7.35 -0.34 -27.56
CA LEU A 100 -6.77 0.01 -26.27
C LEU A 100 -7.54 1.13 -25.57
N LEU A 101 -8.02 2.12 -26.30
CA LEU A 101 -8.84 3.19 -25.74
C LEU A 101 -10.18 2.66 -25.23
N ILE A 102 -10.85 1.79 -25.99
CA ILE A 102 -12.14 1.22 -25.58
C ILE A 102 -11.96 0.39 -24.30
N VAL A 103 -11.01 -0.55 -24.31
CA VAL A 103 -10.76 -1.45 -23.17
C VAL A 103 -10.22 -0.66 -21.97
N GLY A 104 -9.27 0.25 -22.19
CA GLY A 104 -8.66 1.06 -21.15
C GLY A 104 -9.66 1.97 -20.44
N ASN A 105 -10.54 2.65 -21.18
CA ASN A 105 -11.59 3.48 -20.59
C ASN A 105 -12.67 2.64 -19.88
N TRP A 106 -13.00 1.46 -20.41
CA TRP A 106 -13.90 0.53 -19.73
C TRP A 106 -13.34 0.08 -18.37
N LEU A 107 -12.05 -0.27 -18.32
CA LEU A 107 -11.37 -0.60 -17.07
C LEU A 107 -11.33 0.59 -16.12
N LEU A 108 -10.96 1.79 -16.60
CA LEU A 108 -10.93 3.01 -15.80
C LEU A 108 -12.31 3.33 -15.19
N LEU A 109 -13.38 3.25 -15.98
CA LEU A 109 -14.75 3.46 -15.51
C LEU A 109 -15.09 2.48 -14.37
N ASN A 110 -14.74 1.20 -14.53
CA ASN A 110 -14.98 0.20 -13.49
C ASN A 110 -14.14 0.45 -12.24
N VAL A 111 -12.86 0.82 -12.37
CA VAL A 111 -12.01 1.17 -11.21
C VAL A 111 -12.62 2.35 -10.45
N VAL A 112 -12.95 3.43 -11.14
CA VAL A 112 -13.50 4.65 -10.53
C VAL A 112 -14.86 4.36 -9.89
N PHE A 113 -15.77 3.68 -10.60
CA PHE A 113 -17.09 3.36 -10.08
C PHE A 113 -17.00 2.53 -8.79
N HIS A 114 -16.25 1.43 -8.80
CA HIS A 114 -16.17 0.55 -7.64
C HIS A 114 -15.39 1.21 -6.48
N TYR A 115 -14.39 2.04 -6.77
CA TYR A 115 -13.71 2.84 -5.75
C TYR A 115 -14.68 3.81 -5.07
N VAL A 116 -15.41 4.60 -5.85
CA VAL A 116 -16.41 5.55 -5.34
C VAL A 116 -17.48 4.81 -4.53
N MET A 117 -18.02 3.71 -5.05
CA MET A 117 -19.00 2.91 -4.32
C MET A 117 -18.43 2.33 -3.02
N ALA A 118 -17.16 1.92 -2.97
CA ALA A 118 -16.52 1.43 -1.75
C ALA A 118 -16.34 2.54 -0.70
N VAL A 119 -16.04 3.78 -1.13
CA VAL A 119 -15.93 4.96 -0.27
C VAL A 119 -17.30 5.37 0.28
N ILE A 120 -18.31 5.53 -0.56
CA ILE A 120 -19.61 6.13 -0.16
C ILE A 120 -20.55 5.13 0.50
N THR A 121 -20.47 3.84 0.16
CA THR A 121 -21.42 2.85 0.67
C THR A 121 -21.07 2.53 2.12
N PRO A 122 -22.01 2.65 3.08
CA PRO A 122 -21.76 2.29 4.46
C PRO A 122 -21.40 0.81 4.59
N ALA A 123 -20.45 0.49 5.47
CA ALA A 123 -20.01 -0.88 5.74
C ALA A 123 -21.12 -1.80 6.28
N GLY A 124 -22.24 -1.24 6.74
CA GLY A 124 -23.34 -1.95 7.40
C GLY A 124 -23.14 -2.00 8.92
N HIS A 125 -24.21 -1.72 9.66
CA HIS A 125 -24.23 -1.73 11.12
C HIS A 125 -25.37 -2.61 11.64
N PRO A 126 -25.24 -3.18 12.84
CA PRO A 126 -26.31 -3.98 13.42
C PRO A 126 -27.59 -3.14 13.61
N PRO A 127 -28.77 -3.77 13.52
CA PRO A 127 -30.04 -3.11 13.81
C PRO A 127 -30.11 -2.71 15.29
N GLU A 128 -30.59 -1.50 15.54
CA GLU A 128 -30.73 -0.96 16.89
C GLU A 128 -32.07 -1.40 17.52
N GLY A 129 -32.08 -1.67 18.83
CA GLY A 129 -33.31 -1.92 19.59
C GLY A 129 -33.96 -3.30 19.40
N VAL A 130 -33.36 -4.20 18.60
CA VAL A 130 -33.87 -5.56 18.42
C VAL A 130 -33.06 -6.53 19.30
N SER A 131 -33.77 -7.29 20.15
CA SER A 131 -33.17 -8.41 20.87
C SER A 131 -32.79 -9.51 19.88
N LEU A 132 -31.50 -9.60 19.55
CA LEU A 132 -30.98 -10.59 18.61
C LEU A 132 -30.87 -11.94 19.32
N VAL A 133 -31.78 -12.87 18.99
CA VAL A 133 -31.77 -14.25 19.50
C VAL A 133 -30.45 -14.98 19.19
N GLU A 134 -29.76 -14.58 18.12
CA GLU A 134 -28.49 -15.17 17.65
C GLU A 134 -27.24 -14.37 18.06
N ALA A 135 -27.32 -13.48 19.06
CA ALA A 135 -26.15 -12.74 19.52
C ALA A 135 -25.07 -13.68 20.11
N VAL A 136 -23.87 -13.67 19.54
CA VAL A 136 -22.77 -14.56 19.96
C VAL A 136 -21.97 -13.95 21.11
N SER A 137 -21.93 -12.62 21.23
CA SER A 137 -21.20 -11.90 22.28
C SER A 137 -21.69 -10.46 22.43
N MET A 138 -21.33 -9.79 23.53
CA MET A 138 -21.64 -8.37 23.76
C MET A 138 -20.47 -7.47 23.36
N CYS A 139 -20.74 -6.30 22.78
CA CYS A 139 -19.73 -5.26 22.58
C CYS A 139 -19.57 -4.43 23.84
N GLY A 140 -18.37 -4.41 24.44
CA GLY A 140 -18.11 -3.61 25.65
C GLY A 140 -18.14 -2.09 25.42
N LYS A 141 -17.87 -1.62 24.20
CA LYS A 141 -17.87 -0.18 23.87
C LYS A 141 -19.26 0.35 23.49
N CYS A 142 -20.00 -0.40 22.68
CA CYS A 142 -21.35 -0.02 22.25
C CYS A 142 -22.45 -0.47 23.24
N ILE A 143 -22.12 -1.35 24.20
CA ILE A 143 -23.07 -1.93 25.16
C ILE A 143 -24.28 -2.55 24.44
N ALA A 144 -24.00 -3.29 23.37
CA ALA A 144 -25.00 -3.88 22.50
C ALA A 144 -24.64 -5.33 22.11
N PRO A 145 -25.65 -6.19 21.87
CA PRO A 145 -25.43 -7.54 21.37
C PRO A 145 -24.77 -7.50 19.99
N LYS A 146 -23.70 -8.28 19.80
CA LYS A 146 -23.03 -8.46 18.51
C LYS A 146 -23.67 -9.64 17.76
N PRO A 147 -24.28 -9.40 16.59
CA PRO A 147 -24.60 -10.48 15.67
C PRO A 147 -23.34 -11.27 15.26
N PRO A 148 -23.49 -12.48 14.71
CA PRO A 148 -22.37 -13.26 14.20
C PRO A 148 -21.48 -12.45 13.25
N ARG A 149 -20.15 -12.63 13.36
CA ARG A 149 -19.13 -11.95 12.54
C ARG A 149 -19.10 -10.42 12.62
N THR A 150 -19.72 -9.84 13.66
CA THR A 150 -19.69 -8.39 13.90
C THR A 150 -18.52 -8.03 14.81
N HIS A 151 -17.76 -7.01 14.41
CA HIS A 151 -16.65 -6.49 15.22
C HIS A 151 -16.82 -4.99 15.43
N HIS A 152 -16.29 -4.49 16.54
CA HIS A 152 -16.29 -3.06 16.83
C HIS A 152 -15.05 -2.43 16.19
N CYS A 153 -15.25 -1.45 15.31
CA CYS A 153 -14.17 -0.63 14.80
C CYS A 153 -13.98 0.56 15.75
N SER A 154 -12.80 0.68 16.38
CA SER A 154 -12.44 1.81 17.23
C SER A 154 -12.42 3.13 16.46
N ILE A 155 -12.00 3.07 15.19
CA ILE A 155 -11.93 4.23 14.30
C ILE A 155 -13.37 4.68 14.01
N CYS A 156 -14.19 3.89 13.32
CA CYS A 156 -15.58 4.28 13.06
C CYS A 156 -16.49 4.41 14.31
N ASN A 157 -15.95 4.09 15.50
CA ASN A 157 -16.62 4.10 16.81
C ASN A 157 -17.98 3.39 16.81
N ARG A 158 -18.07 2.27 16.10
CA ARG A 158 -19.32 1.49 15.97
C ARG A 158 -19.06 0.04 15.60
N CYS A 159 -20.05 -0.80 15.85
CA CYS A 159 -20.06 -2.18 15.38
C CYS A 159 -20.36 -2.26 13.88
N ILE A 160 -19.54 -3.01 13.15
CA ILE A 160 -19.64 -3.21 11.71
C ILE A 160 -20.03 -4.67 11.44
N LEU A 161 -21.08 -4.87 10.64
CA LEU A 161 -21.55 -6.19 10.24
C LEU A 161 -20.55 -6.85 9.31
N LYS A 162 -20.23 -8.14 9.55
CA LYS A 162 -19.25 -8.90 8.77
C LYS A 162 -17.98 -8.07 8.52
N MET A 163 -17.49 -7.42 9.57
CA MET A 163 -16.34 -6.53 9.49
C MET A 163 -15.14 -7.31 8.95
N ASP A 164 -14.52 -6.78 7.90
CA ASP A 164 -13.25 -7.27 7.40
C ASP A 164 -12.12 -6.43 8.01
N HIS A 165 -12.05 -5.15 7.65
CA HIS A 165 -11.08 -4.21 8.20
C HIS A 165 -11.54 -2.76 8.09
N HIS A 166 -10.85 -1.85 8.77
CA HIS A 166 -10.95 -0.42 8.48
C HIS A 166 -9.91 -0.06 7.42
N CYS A 167 -10.33 0.57 6.33
CA CYS A 167 -9.43 0.90 5.22
C CYS A 167 -9.19 2.41 5.17
N PRO A 168 -7.98 2.90 5.52
CA PRO A 168 -7.67 4.33 5.44
C PRO A 168 -7.79 4.88 4.00
N TRP A 169 -7.49 4.05 2.99
CA TRP A 169 -7.58 4.38 1.57
C TRP A 169 -9.01 4.64 1.05
N LEU A 170 -10.01 4.16 1.79
CA LEU A 170 -11.42 4.44 1.52
C LEU A 170 -12.00 5.47 2.49
N ASN A 171 -11.26 5.83 3.54
CA ASN A 171 -11.79 6.52 4.71
C ASN A 171 -13.09 5.88 5.24
N ASN A 172 -13.17 4.54 5.17
CA ASN A 172 -14.38 3.78 5.48
C ASN A 172 -14.02 2.34 5.92
N CYS A 173 -14.90 1.71 6.68
CA CYS A 173 -14.79 0.29 6.96
C CYS A 173 -15.20 -0.54 5.76
N VAL A 174 -14.56 -1.69 5.57
CA VAL A 174 -15.02 -2.75 4.68
C VAL A 174 -15.81 -3.74 5.51
N GLY A 175 -17.10 -3.85 5.21
CA GLY A 175 -18.04 -4.71 5.92
C GLY A 175 -19.12 -5.23 4.98
N TYR A 176 -20.16 -5.83 5.55
CA TYR A 176 -21.25 -6.47 4.81
C TYR A 176 -21.82 -5.59 3.67
N GLY A 177 -22.05 -4.30 3.92
CA GLY A 177 -22.70 -3.38 2.99
C GLY A 177 -21.88 -3.01 1.75
N ASN A 178 -20.54 -2.98 1.87
CA ASN A 178 -19.66 -2.50 0.79
C ASN A 178 -18.58 -3.51 0.35
N HIS A 179 -18.53 -4.71 0.94
CA HIS A 179 -17.52 -5.73 0.64
C HIS A 179 -17.41 -6.04 -0.86
N ARG A 180 -18.55 -6.11 -1.57
CA ARG A 180 -18.56 -6.40 -3.02
C ARG A 180 -17.84 -5.32 -3.82
N TYR A 181 -18.02 -4.06 -3.44
CA TYR A 181 -17.45 -2.92 -4.16
C TYR A 181 -15.95 -2.86 -3.92
N PHE A 182 -15.51 -3.10 -2.69
CA PHE A 182 -14.10 -3.21 -2.37
C PHE A 182 -13.41 -4.34 -3.17
N PHE A 183 -14.02 -5.53 -3.21
CA PHE A 183 -13.45 -6.67 -3.94
C PHE A 183 -13.34 -6.41 -5.46
N LEU A 184 -14.40 -5.85 -6.06
CA LEU A 184 -14.40 -5.49 -7.47
C LEU A 184 -13.42 -4.35 -7.78
N TYR A 185 -13.31 -3.34 -6.90
CA TYR A 185 -12.29 -2.30 -7.01
C TYR A 185 -10.88 -2.90 -7.07
N MET A 186 -10.55 -3.83 -6.17
CA MET A 186 -9.24 -4.50 -6.17
C MET A 186 -9.02 -5.28 -7.47
N THR A 187 -10.04 -6.02 -7.92
CA THR A 187 -9.96 -6.82 -9.16
C THR A 187 -9.74 -5.96 -10.39
N TYR A 188 -10.54 -4.91 -10.59
CA TYR A 188 -10.40 -4.01 -11.74
C TYR A 188 -9.12 -3.20 -11.69
N THR A 189 -8.64 -2.82 -10.50
CA THR A 189 -7.35 -2.14 -10.34
C THR A 189 -6.21 -3.07 -10.75
N THR A 190 -6.21 -4.34 -10.32
CA THR A 190 -5.22 -5.33 -10.76
C THR A 190 -5.27 -5.55 -12.27
N LEU A 191 -6.46 -5.71 -12.86
CA LEU A 191 -6.61 -5.86 -14.30
C LEU A 191 -6.13 -4.62 -15.07
N GLY A 192 -6.41 -3.42 -14.56
CA GLY A 192 -5.93 -2.16 -15.12
C GLY A 192 -4.40 -2.04 -15.07
N CYS A 193 -3.78 -2.41 -13.95
CA CYS A 193 -2.32 -2.46 -13.84
C CYS A 193 -1.70 -3.47 -14.81
N LEU A 194 -2.26 -4.68 -14.91
CA LEU A 194 -1.80 -5.69 -15.86
C LEU A 194 -1.94 -5.20 -17.31
N PHE A 195 -3.07 -4.57 -17.65
CA PHE A 195 -3.29 -3.96 -18.96
C PHE A 195 -2.21 -2.91 -19.27
N LEU A 196 -1.95 -1.98 -18.36
CA LEU A 196 -0.90 -0.96 -18.53
C LEU A 196 0.50 -1.56 -18.64
N ILE A 197 0.80 -2.62 -17.88
CA ILE A 197 2.09 -3.31 -17.99
C ILE A 197 2.22 -3.96 -19.36
N LEU A 198 1.24 -4.76 -19.79
CA LEU A 198 1.32 -5.48 -21.07
C LEU A 198 1.52 -4.55 -22.27
N PHE A 199 0.80 -3.43 -22.33
CA PHE A 199 0.92 -2.46 -23.42
C PHE A 199 1.97 -1.37 -23.17
N GLY A 200 2.51 -1.29 -21.95
CA GLY A 200 3.61 -0.41 -21.57
C GLY A 200 4.98 -1.07 -21.69
N LEU A 201 5.06 -2.41 -21.67
CA LEU A 201 6.33 -3.15 -21.75
C LEU A 201 7.10 -2.84 -23.04
N GLU A 202 6.41 -2.72 -24.18
CA GLU A 202 7.06 -2.37 -25.44
C GLU A 202 7.63 -0.95 -25.42
N ILE A 203 6.87 0.00 -24.87
CA ILE A 203 7.30 1.39 -24.70
C ILE A 203 8.52 1.42 -23.77
N GLY A 204 8.44 0.74 -22.63
CA GLY A 204 9.53 0.62 -21.68
C GLY A 204 10.77 0.01 -22.33
N HIS A 205 10.65 -1.12 -23.02
CA HIS A 205 11.77 -1.77 -23.69
C HIS A 205 12.45 -0.84 -24.71
N LYS A 206 11.67 -0.11 -25.51
CA LYS A 206 12.20 0.82 -26.51
C LYS A 206 12.92 2.03 -25.89
N TYR A 207 12.31 2.69 -24.91
CA TYR A 207 12.80 3.98 -24.38
C TYR A 207 13.65 3.87 -23.12
N LEU A 208 13.49 2.81 -22.31
CA LEU A 208 14.25 2.64 -21.06
C LEU A 208 15.39 1.61 -21.18
N TRP A 209 15.29 0.62 -22.07
CA TRP A 209 16.32 -0.44 -22.20
C TRP A 209 17.19 -0.30 -23.45
N LEU A 210 16.63 0.11 -24.58
CA LEU A 210 17.38 0.22 -25.85
C LEU A 210 18.01 1.61 -26.09
N ASP A 211 17.48 2.66 -25.46
CA ASP A 211 17.96 4.05 -25.62
C ASP A 211 19.28 4.34 -24.86
N HIS A 212 19.92 3.32 -24.28
CA HIS A 212 21.25 3.44 -23.67
C HIS A 212 22.39 3.11 -24.65
N GLY A 213 22.07 2.73 -25.90
CA GLY A 213 23.04 2.29 -26.89
C GLY A 213 23.35 3.27 -28.03
N GLU A 214 22.48 4.26 -28.29
CA GLU A 214 22.71 5.25 -29.35
C GLU A 214 22.79 6.66 -28.75
N ASN A 215 23.99 7.20 -28.83
CA ASN A 215 24.42 8.58 -28.57
C ASN A 215 23.29 9.61 -28.35
N TRP A 216 23.40 10.34 -27.23
CA TRP A 216 22.83 11.69 -27.03
C TRP A 216 23.46 12.73 -28.01
N THR A 217 23.57 12.41 -29.30
CA THR A 217 23.96 13.36 -30.32
C THR A 217 22.71 14.06 -30.84
N GLU A 218 22.54 15.28 -30.32
CA GLU A 218 21.96 16.45 -30.99
C GLU A 218 20.53 16.32 -31.52
N ILE A 219 19.62 16.99 -30.80
CA ILE A 219 18.58 17.90 -31.33
C ILE A 219 18.37 17.78 -32.85
N GLU A 220 17.49 16.88 -33.28
CA GLU A 220 16.79 17.07 -34.56
C GLU A 220 15.89 18.30 -34.39
N PRO A 221 16.16 19.43 -35.08
CA PRO A 221 15.25 20.56 -35.04
C PRO A 221 13.97 20.14 -35.73
N TRP A 222 12.82 20.51 -35.17
CA TRP A 222 11.50 20.39 -35.79
C TRP A 222 11.48 21.06 -37.18
N ARG A 223 11.96 20.36 -38.21
CA ARG A 223 11.88 20.84 -39.59
C ARG A 223 10.55 20.36 -40.14
N GLY A 224 9.53 21.15 -39.83
CA GLY A 224 8.29 21.16 -40.59
C GLY A 224 8.60 21.32 -42.07
N SER A 225 7.78 20.66 -42.88
CA SER A 225 7.68 20.79 -44.33
C SER A 225 8.21 22.12 -44.88
N GLN A 226 9.35 22.09 -45.55
CA GLN A 226 9.61 23.01 -46.67
C GLN A 226 9.69 22.18 -47.93
N SER A 227 8.52 22.00 -48.51
CA SER A 227 8.34 21.78 -49.94
C SER A 227 9.09 22.85 -50.73
N SER A 228 9.72 22.41 -51.83
CA SER A 228 10.00 23.18 -53.05
C SER A 228 10.83 24.46 -52.92
N LEU A 229 12.16 24.34 -53.05
CA LEU A 229 12.99 25.40 -53.63
C LEU A 229 13.90 24.79 -54.70
N THR A 230 13.35 24.80 -55.92
CA THR A 230 14.00 25.12 -57.20
C THR A 230 15.49 24.78 -57.37
N SER A 231 15.74 23.79 -58.23
CA SER A 231 16.93 23.65 -59.05
C SER A 231 17.26 24.96 -59.79
N VAL A 232 18.44 25.52 -59.53
CA VAL A 232 19.11 26.44 -60.44
C VAL A 232 20.48 25.84 -60.74
N ASP A 233 20.54 25.09 -61.84
CA ASP A 233 21.78 24.77 -62.53
C ASP A 233 22.29 26.06 -63.20
N THR A 234 23.47 26.53 -62.81
CA THR A 234 24.29 27.42 -63.63
C THR A 234 25.69 26.85 -63.75
N SER A 235 25.88 26.01 -64.76
CA SER A 235 27.16 25.79 -65.41
C SER A 235 26.90 25.65 -66.91
N PHE A 236 27.38 26.61 -67.71
CA PHE A 236 27.99 26.44 -69.03
C PHE A 236 28.14 27.82 -69.71
N GLN A 237 29.41 28.15 -69.99
CA GLN A 237 29.97 29.20 -70.87
C GLN A 237 29.84 30.68 -70.49
#